data_AF-A0A8D8VQF6-F1
#
_entry.id   AF-A0A8D8VQF6-F1
#
_cell.length_a   1.000
_cell.length_b   1.000
_cell.length_c   1.000
_cell.angle_alpha   90.00
_cell.angle_beta   90.00
_cell.angle_gamma   90.00
#
_symmetry.space_group_name_H-M   'P 1'
#
loop_
_entity.id
_entity.type
_entity.pdbx_description
1 polymer ?
#
loop_
_entity_poly.entity_id
_entity_poly.type
_entity_poly.pdbx_seq_one_letter_code
_entity_poly.pdbx_strand_id
1 'polypeptide(L)'
;MFIYLSKKIAIPNNTKVNCLAWHQNQGWIAVGGDDGLLKVLKLDTGKESQSSVGGQSAAPASVNLAMNQTLQGHSGKVQAITWNEQYEKLTSSDESGLIIVWMLYKVR
;
A
#
# COMPACT_ATOMS: atom_id res chain seq x y z
N MET A 1 25.56 6.51 -4.80
CA MET A 1 24.19 5.98 -4.57
C MET A 1 23.47 6.01 -5.89
N PHE A 2 22.84 4.92 -6.31
CA PHE A 2 22.11 4.84 -7.58
C PHE A 2 20.62 4.66 -7.28
N ILE A 3 19.79 5.35 -8.04
CA ILE A 3 18.34 5.17 -8.05
C ILE A 3 18.01 4.40 -9.33
N TYR A 4 17.22 3.34 -9.22
CA TYR A 4 16.73 2.60 -10.37
C TYR A 4 15.22 2.35 -10.22
N LEU A 5 14.55 2.19 -11.36
CA LEU A 5 13.14 1.85 -11.38
C LEU A 5 12.98 0.38 -10.95
N SER A 6 12.40 0.15 -9.77
CA SER A 6 12.03 -1.21 -9.33
C SER A 6 10.64 -1.61 -9.84
N LYS A 7 9.65 -0.72 -9.71
CA LYS A 7 8.26 -1.03 -10.11
C LYS A 7 7.47 0.21 -10.50
N LYS A 8 6.57 0.06 -11.49
CA LYS A 8 5.53 1.03 -11.83
C LYS A 8 4.17 0.47 -11.43
N ILE A 9 3.39 1.26 -10.71
CA ILE A 9 2.03 0.92 -10.30
C ILE A 9 1.13 2.05 -10.82
N ALA A 10 0.14 1.71 -11.64
CA ALA A 10 -0.84 2.66 -12.15
C ALA A 10 -2.14 2.55 -11.35
N ILE A 11 -2.76 3.69 -11.07
CA ILE A 11 -4.12 3.75 -10.53
C ILE A 11 -5.11 3.67 -11.70
N PRO A 12 -6.16 2.84 -11.61
CA PRO A 12 -7.15 2.71 -12.67
C PRO A 12 -7.90 4.02 -12.92
N ASN A 13 -8.53 4.13 -14.09
CA ASN A 13 -9.41 5.25 -14.48
C ASN A 13 -8.75 6.64 -14.49
N ASN A 14 -7.41 6.71 -14.43
CA ASN A 14 -6.66 7.96 -14.41
C ASN A 14 -7.09 8.89 -13.25
N THR A 15 -7.62 8.31 -12.17
CA THR A 15 -8.03 9.06 -10.97
C THR A 15 -6.84 9.79 -10.38
N LYS A 16 -7.02 11.06 -10.05
CA LYS A 16 -5.98 11.87 -9.44
C LYS A 16 -5.64 11.34 -8.06
N VAL A 17 -4.36 11.09 -7.83
CA VAL A 17 -3.82 10.73 -6.51
C VAL A 17 -3.49 12.01 -5.77
N ASN A 18 -3.88 12.07 -4.50
CA ASN A 18 -3.71 13.24 -3.64
C ASN A 18 -2.79 12.97 -2.45
N CYS A 19 -2.78 11.74 -1.94
CA CYS A 19 -2.00 11.39 -0.76
C CYS A 19 -1.51 9.94 -0.83
N LEU A 20 -0.39 9.69 -0.16
CA LEU A 20 0.32 8.41 -0.10
C LEU A 20 0.87 8.22 1.32
N ALA A 21 0.84 7.00 1.84
CA ALA A 21 1.44 6.67 3.12
C ALA A 21 2.07 5.27 3.12
N TRP A 22 3.24 5.15 3.73
CA TRP A 22 3.98 3.90 3.80
C TRP A 22 3.94 3.31 5.22
N HIS A 23 3.71 2.00 5.33
CA HIS A 23 3.92 1.24 6.56
C HIS A 23 5.28 0.53 6.46
N GLN A 24 6.27 1.07 7.16
CA GLN A 24 7.67 0.70 6.98
C GLN A 24 7.96 -0.73 7.41
N ASN A 25 7.37 -1.15 8.53
CA ASN A 25 7.63 -2.47 9.09
C ASN A 25 7.04 -3.62 8.27
N GLN A 26 5.91 -3.39 7.58
CA GLN A 26 5.16 -4.45 6.88
C GLN A 26 5.12 -4.32 5.35
N GLY A 27 5.69 -3.23 4.81
CA GLY A 27 5.77 -3.03 3.36
C GLY A 27 4.42 -2.72 2.70
N TRP A 28 3.48 -2.13 3.44
CA TRP A 28 2.22 -1.64 2.88
C TRP A 28 2.34 -0.21 2.37
N ILE A 29 1.65 0.06 1.28
CA ILE A 29 1.48 1.39 0.70
C ILE A 29 0.00 1.67 0.65
N ALA A 30 -0.42 2.79 1.20
CA ALA A 30 -1.77 3.30 1.03
C ALA A 30 -1.74 4.49 0.06
N VAL A 31 -2.75 4.57 -0.81
CA VAL A 31 -2.92 5.58 -1.85
C VAL A 31 -4.34 6.14 -1.76
N GLY A 32 -4.47 7.46 -1.68
CA GLY A 32 -5.74 8.17 -1.65
C GLY A 32 -5.87 9.11 -2.85
N GLY A 33 -7.08 9.24 -3.39
CA GLY A 33 -7.36 10.07 -4.56
C GLY A 33 -8.75 10.68 -4.56
N ASP A 34 -9.16 11.16 -5.73
CA ASP A 34 -10.50 11.71 -5.96
C ASP A 34 -11.57 10.59 -5.93
N ASP A 35 -12.84 10.97 -5.82
CA ASP A 35 -14.02 10.08 -5.86
C ASP A 35 -13.97 8.89 -4.88
N GLY A 36 -13.45 9.14 -3.67
CA GLY A 36 -13.36 8.10 -2.64
C GLY A 36 -12.29 7.03 -2.90
N LEU A 37 -11.40 7.23 -3.88
CA LEU A 37 -10.31 6.29 -4.12
C LEU A 37 -9.43 6.14 -2.88
N LEU A 38 -9.48 4.95 -2.27
CA LEU A 38 -8.54 4.51 -1.26
C LEU A 38 -8.09 3.09 -1.58
N LYS A 39 -6.78 2.91 -1.79
CA LYS A 39 -6.17 1.61 -2.07
C LYS A 39 -5.03 1.30 -1.12
N VAL A 40 -4.89 0.04 -0.76
CA VAL A 40 -3.73 -0.51 -0.05
C VAL A 40 -3.04 -1.57 -0.88
N LEU A 41 -1.72 -1.50 -0.97
CA LEU A 41 -0.89 -2.42 -1.73
C LEU A 41 0.20 -2.98 -0.83
N LYS A 42 0.48 -4.28 -0.91
CA LYS A 42 1.62 -4.90 -0.20
C LYS A 42 2.70 -5.24 -1.21
N LEU A 43 3.92 -4.80 -0.94
CA LEU A 43 5.08 -5.24 -1.71
C LEU A 43 5.54 -6.60 -1.19
N ASP A 44 5.72 -7.56 -2.10
CA ASP A 44 6.40 -8.80 -1.81
C ASP A 44 7.91 -8.53 -1.73
N THR A 45 8.48 -8.68 -0.54
CA THR A 45 9.90 -8.44 -0.30
C THR A 45 10.74 -9.71 -0.42
N GLY A 46 10.17 -10.84 -0.85
CA GLY A 46 10.89 -12.09 -1.09
C GLY A 46 11.51 -12.72 0.16
N LYS A 47 11.32 -12.12 1.36
CA LYS A 47 11.84 -12.61 2.63
C LYS A 47 11.02 -13.77 3.21
N GLU A 48 9.75 -13.91 2.81
CA GLU A 48 8.88 -15.00 3.30
C GLU A 48 9.04 -16.31 2.51
N SER A 49 9.73 -16.31 1.35
CA SER A 49 9.88 -17.49 0.49
C SER A 49 11.25 -18.20 0.58
N GLN A 50 12.14 -17.81 1.50
CA GLN A 50 13.45 -18.46 1.66
C GLN A 50 13.41 -19.71 2.56
N SER A 51 12.51 -20.64 2.25
CA SER A 51 12.56 -22.01 2.78
C SER A 51 12.54 -23.05 1.66
N SER A 52 13.30 -22.84 0.59
CA SER A 52 13.65 -23.90 -0.36
C SER A 52 14.93 -23.58 -1.13
N VAL A 53 16.03 -24.17 -0.65
CA VAL A 53 17.17 -24.77 -1.36
C VAL A 53 17.58 -24.19 -2.72
N GLY A 54 18.86 -23.82 -2.82
CA GLY A 54 19.64 -23.90 -4.06
C GLY A 54 19.98 -22.57 -4.70
N GLY A 55 21.25 -22.16 -4.60
CA GLY A 55 21.74 -20.89 -5.12
C GLY A 55 21.61 -20.74 -6.64
N GLN A 56 21.22 -19.53 -7.06
CA GLN A 56 21.55 -18.95 -8.36
C GLN A 56 21.28 -17.44 -8.35
N SER A 57 22.32 -16.70 -8.68
CA SER A 57 22.37 -15.36 -9.28
C SER A 57 21.28 -14.34 -8.90
N ALA A 58 21.65 -13.38 -8.06
CA ALA A 58 20.83 -12.21 -7.70
C ALA A 58 20.67 -11.24 -8.89
N ALA A 59 19.79 -11.58 -9.83
CA ALA A 59 19.05 -10.56 -10.55
C ALA A 59 18.30 -9.70 -9.50
N PRO A 60 18.11 -8.38 -9.71
CA PRO A 60 17.31 -7.59 -8.78
C PRO A 60 15.95 -8.27 -8.65
N ALA A 61 15.65 -8.75 -7.44
CA ALA A 61 14.42 -9.47 -7.16
C ALA A 61 13.27 -8.61 -7.67
N SER A 62 12.52 -9.11 -8.65
CA SER A 62 11.36 -8.40 -9.16
C SER A 62 10.40 -8.26 -8.00
N VAL A 63 10.26 -7.04 -7.45
CA VAL A 63 9.33 -6.77 -6.36
C VAL A 63 7.93 -7.03 -6.91
N ASN A 64 7.33 -8.17 -6.56
CA ASN A 64 5.96 -8.49 -6.93
C ASN A 64 4.98 -7.80 -5.96
N LEU A 65 3.72 -7.62 -6.36
CA LEU A 65 2.70 -7.10 -5.44
C LEU A 65 2.06 -8.31 -4.79
N ALA A 66 2.20 -8.44 -3.47
CA ALA A 66 1.52 -9.48 -2.71
C ALA A 66 0.01 -9.19 -2.60
N MET A 67 -0.38 -7.90 -2.53
CA MET A 67 -1.79 -7.49 -2.45
C MET A 67 -2.05 -6.14 -3.14
N ASN A 68 -3.29 -5.94 -3.60
CA ASN A 68 -3.83 -4.69 -4.15
C ASN A 68 -5.34 -4.65 -3.86
N GLN A 69 -5.73 -3.92 -2.82
CA GLN A 69 -7.11 -3.89 -2.33
C GLN A 69 -7.64 -2.46 -2.33
N THR A 70 -8.89 -2.31 -2.73
CA THR A 70 -9.66 -1.06 -2.58
C THR A 70 -10.40 -1.08 -1.24
N LEU A 71 -10.34 0.01 -0.49
CA LEU A 71 -11.08 0.22 0.75
C LEU A 71 -12.23 1.19 0.48
N GLN A 72 -13.46 0.76 0.75
CA GLN A 72 -14.68 1.52 0.46
C GLN A 72 -15.22 2.22 1.69
N GLY A 73 -15.65 3.47 1.56
CA GLY A 73 -16.29 4.22 2.66
C GLY A 73 -16.23 5.73 2.46
N HIS A 74 -15.19 6.22 1.78
CA HIS A 74 -15.13 7.61 1.35
C HIS A 74 -15.93 7.83 0.08
N SER A 75 -16.59 8.98 -0.04
CA SER A 75 -17.26 9.44 -1.26
C SER A 75 -16.64 10.70 -1.85
N GLY A 76 -15.82 11.40 -1.06
CA GLY A 76 -15.12 12.62 -1.49
C GLY A 76 -13.64 12.36 -1.75
N LYS A 77 -12.93 13.45 -2.07
CA LYS A 77 -11.49 13.44 -2.22
C LYS A 77 -10.79 13.02 -0.93
N VAL A 78 -10.04 11.92 -0.95
CA VAL A 78 -9.20 11.50 0.18
C VAL A 78 -7.98 12.42 0.26
N GLN A 79 -7.83 13.13 1.38
CA GLN A 79 -6.84 14.20 1.55
C GLN A 79 -5.69 13.81 2.47
N ALA A 80 -5.94 12.94 3.46
CA ALA A 80 -4.92 12.49 4.38
C ALA A 80 -4.98 10.98 4.58
N ILE A 81 -3.80 10.38 4.70
CA ILE A 81 -3.60 8.98 5.05
C ILE A 81 -2.41 8.91 5.98
N THR A 82 -2.54 8.19 7.09
CA THR A 82 -1.42 7.92 8.01
C THR A 82 -1.50 6.50 8.56
N TRP A 83 -0.33 5.91 8.81
CA TRP A 83 -0.21 4.63 9.49
C TRP A 83 0.17 4.85 10.94
N ASN A 84 -0.58 4.23 11.84
CA ASN A 84 -0.12 3.97 13.19
C ASN A 84 0.48 2.57 13.22
N GLU A 85 1.76 2.47 12.92
CA GLU A 85 2.47 1.17 12.82
C GLU A 85 2.52 0.45 14.17
N GLN A 86 2.54 1.17 15.29
CA GLN A 86 2.53 0.57 16.63
C GLN A 86 1.25 -0.23 16.90
N TYR A 87 0.11 0.25 16.41
CA TYR A 87 -1.20 -0.38 16.61
C TYR A 87 -1.78 -1.00 15.35
N GLU A 88 -0.98 -1.12 14.28
CA GLU A 88 -1.34 -1.72 12.99
C GLU A 88 -2.65 -1.14 12.40
N LYS A 89 -2.82 0.18 12.53
CA LYS A 89 -4.00 0.91 12.05
C LYS A 89 -3.67 1.85 10.92
N LEU A 90 -4.51 1.86 9.90
CA LEU A 90 -4.54 2.90 8.87
C LEU A 90 -5.61 3.92 9.25
N THR A 91 -5.31 5.20 9.17
CA THR A 91 -6.31 6.27 9.28
C THR A 91 -6.35 7.05 7.98
N SER A 92 -7.55 7.27 7.46
CA SER A 92 -7.79 8.09 6.28
C SER A 92 -8.85 9.16 6.56
N SER A 93 -8.76 10.28 5.85
CA SER A 93 -9.80 11.30 5.87
C SER A 93 -10.07 11.88 4.48
N ASP A 94 -11.32 12.30 4.25
CA ASP A 94 -11.72 12.98 3.02
C ASP A 94 -12.11 14.45 3.23
N GLU A 95 -12.42 15.13 2.13
CA GLU A 95 -12.79 16.55 2.10
C GLU A 95 -14.10 16.90 2.83
N SER A 96 -14.94 15.92 3.12
CA SER A 96 -16.18 16.12 3.90
C SER A 96 -15.92 16.10 5.40
N GLY A 97 -14.69 15.79 5.82
CA GLY A 97 -14.32 15.61 7.22
C GLY A 97 -14.59 14.20 7.76
N LEU A 98 -15.01 13.25 6.91
CA LEU A 98 -15.15 11.85 7.31
C LEU A 98 -13.76 11.27 7.59
N ILE A 99 -13.61 10.66 8.78
CA ILE A 99 -12.40 9.95 9.19
C ILE A 99 -12.75 8.47 9.36
N ILE A 100 -11.95 7.60 8.75
CA ILE A 100 -12.11 6.15 8.86
C ILE A 100 -10.80 5.55 9.39
N VAL A 101 -10.93 4.67 10.39
CA VAL A 101 -9.81 3.89 10.95
C VAL A 101 -9.97 2.44 10.53
N TRP A 102 -8.97 1.92 9.82
CA TRP A 102 -8.94 0.55 9.30
C TRP A 102 -7.97 -0.30 10.11
N MET A 103 -8.26 -1.60 10.21
CA MET A 103 -7.39 -2.58 10.84
C MET A 103 -7.11 -3.71 9.85
N LEU A 104 -5.89 -4.24 9.90
CA LEU A 104 -5.54 -5.46 9.19
C LEU A 104 -6.21 -6.64 9.92
N TYR A 105 -7.01 -7.44 9.19
CA TYR A 105 -7.58 -8.66 9.72
C TYR A 105 -6.82 -9.86 9.16
N LYS A 106 -6.28 -10.70 10.06
CA LYS A 106 -5.70 -11.99 9.70
C LYS A 106 -6.69 -13.09 10.09
N VAL A 107 -7.28 -13.74 9.09
CA VAL A 107 -8.05 -14.98 9.33
C VAL A 107 -7.06 -16.02 9.85
N ARG A 108 -7.40 -16.69 10.96
CA ARG A 108 -6.62 -17.81 11.52
C ARG A 108 -6.75 -19.05 10.66
#